data_AF-A0A8T9C110-F1
#
_entry.id   AF-A0A8T9C110-F1
#
_cell.length_a   1.000
_cell.length_b   1.000
_cell.length_c   1.000
_cell.angle_alpha   90.00
_cell.angle_beta   90.00
_cell.angle_gamma   90.00
#
_symmetry.space_group_name_H-M   'P 1'
#
loop_
_entity.id
_entity.type
_entity.pdbx_description
1 polymer ?
#
loop_
_entity_poly.entity_id
_entity_poly.type
_entity_poly.pdbx_seq_one_letter_code
_entity_poly.pdbx_strand_id
1 'polypeptide(L)'
;MAGSTQVSKPMSVKEIYAKAVDFEFNPFIALKYWIRTADTLLREAHIYEHEDNDQQAYLLLMRYATLVSERLPSHPSANLPENKKALRLLQKGLPAILERLEVLKPRISKRYDEWERALERRGALNAAFESEKSWLPSRSRMEFAASDPAVAGNRQTLAADENSELAVKLAHKEIRRRDAARKATRQAGVSEEEEQERRTAGLWDDWEAALEKKDSAILQDEDEMRRNMEASKRQMDGTHNVVPDGARKRSTKPPSRPPRSEQQRNGHSEYRYPSISKSRPVGYSEDGSTESRHRSISPNGYHLPPKPPKERV
;
A
#
# COMPACT_ATOMS: atom_id res chain seq x y z
N MET A 1 -13.12 -4.43 -5.61
CA MET A 1 -12.03 -4.74 -6.56
C MET A 1 -11.30 -3.44 -6.84
N ALA A 2 -10.18 -3.17 -6.17
CA ALA A 2 -9.38 -1.99 -6.43
C ALA A 2 -8.37 -2.35 -7.51
N GLY A 3 -8.56 -1.80 -8.72
CA GLY A 3 -7.61 -1.96 -9.82
C GLY A 3 -6.26 -1.40 -9.42
N SER A 4 -5.19 -2.15 -9.68
CA SER A 4 -3.82 -1.66 -9.52
C SER A 4 -3.60 -0.49 -10.48
N THR A 5 -3.81 0.74 -10.03
CA THR A 5 -3.28 1.93 -10.69
C THR A 5 -1.77 1.86 -10.61
N GLN A 6 -1.16 1.21 -11.59
CA GLN A 6 0.25 1.39 -11.89
C GLN A 6 0.44 2.90 -12.05
N VAL A 7 1.07 3.56 -11.07
CA VAL A 7 1.36 5.00 -11.12
C VAL A 7 2.44 5.20 -12.18
N SER A 8 2.02 5.16 -13.44
CA SER A 8 2.86 5.42 -14.59
C SER A 8 3.21 6.90 -14.62
N LYS A 9 4.40 7.22 -15.14
CA LYS A 9 4.82 8.60 -15.35
C LYS A 9 3.74 9.34 -16.16
N PRO A 10 3.23 10.49 -15.70
CA PRO A 10 2.30 11.28 -16.49
C PRO A 10 2.99 11.74 -17.78
N MET A 11 2.27 11.61 -18.89
CA MET A 11 2.77 11.98 -20.21
C MET A 11 2.52 13.46 -20.49
N SER A 12 3.42 14.07 -21.26
CA SER A 12 3.19 15.43 -21.75
C SER A 12 2.12 15.44 -22.84
N VAL A 13 1.37 16.54 -22.98
CA VAL A 13 0.37 16.71 -24.06
C VAL A 13 0.97 16.41 -25.45
N LYS A 14 2.22 16.81 -25.69
CA LYS A 14 2.94 16.54 -26.95
C LYS A 14 3.18 15.04 -27.18
N GLU A 15 3.56 14.33 -26.12
CA GLU A 15 3.78 12.88 -26.18
C GLU A 15 2.47 12.13 -26.43
N ILE A 16 1.38 12.56 -25.78
CA ILE A 16 0.06 11.97 -25.97
C ILE A 16 -0.43 12.21 -27.41
N TYR A 17 -0.23 13.42 -27.93
CA TYR A 17 -0.54 13.74 -29.33
C TYR A 17 0.21 12.82 -30.30
N ALA A 18 1.52 12.65 -30.11
CA ALA A 18 2.32 11.75 -30.95
C ALA A 18 1.78 10.32 -30.94
N LYS A 19 1.43 9.79 -29.76
CA LYS A 19 0.83 8.45 -29.61
C LYS A 19 -0.57 8.34 -30.21
N ALA A 20 -1.35 9.42 -30.16
CA ALA A 20 -2.70 9.44 -30.71
C ALA A 20 -2.69 9.33 -32.24
N VAL A 21 -1.76 10.04 -32.89
CA VAL A 21 -1.54 10.04 -34.35
C VAL A 21 -0.85 8.76 -34.83
N ASP A 22 -0.07 8.11 -33.97
CA ASP A 22 0.58 6.84 -34.24
C ASP A 22 -0.43 5.68 -34.26
N PHE A 23 -1.08 5.50 -35.41
CA PHE A 23 -1.88 4.32 -35.72
C PHE A 23 -1.83 4.01 -37.22
N GLU A 24 -1.90 2.74 -37.55
CA GLU A 24 -1.92 2.29 -38.95
C GLU A 24 -3.34 2.36 -39.51
N PHE A 25 -3.51 3.14 -40.58
CA PHE A 25 -4.75 3.18 -41.35
C PHE A 25 -4.61 2.35 -42.61
N ASN A 26 -5.41 1.30 -42.72
CA ASN A 26 -5.42 0.39 -43.88
C ASN A 26 -6.66 0.62 -44.76
N PRO A 27 -6.51 1.13 -46.00
CA PRO A 27 -7.62 1.37 -46.93
C PRO A 27 -8.30 0.11 -47.49
N PHE A 28 -7.70 -1.09 -47.32
CA PHE A 28 -8.28 -2.35 -47.75
C PHE A 28 -9.36 -2.87 -46.79
N ILE A 29 -9.39 -2.37 -45.55
CA ILE A 29 -10.41 -2.70 -44.57
C ILE A 29 -11.67 -1.87 -44.87
N ALA A 30 -12.82 -2.53 -45.01
CA ALA A 30 -14.07 -1.85 -45.34
C ALA A 30 -14.40 -0.70 -44.37
N LEU A 31 -14.80 0.45 -44.93
CA LEU A 31 -15.06 1.71 -44.22
C LEU A 31 -16.00 1.57 -43.00
N LYS A 32 -16.99 0.67 -43.08
CA LYS A 32 -17.91 0.38 -41.96
C LYS A 32 -17.20 -0.02 -40.67
N TYR A 33 -16.06 -0.72 -40.77
CA TYR A 33 -15.30 -1.12 -39.61
C TYR A 33 -14.59 0.07 -38.98
N TRP A 34 -14.04 0.97 -39.80
CA TRP A 34 -13.43 2.21 -39.32
C TRP A 34 -14.44 3.15 -38.66
N ILE A 35 -15.66 3.24 -39.20
CA ILE A 35 -16.77 3.98 -38.57
C ILE A 35 -17.09 3.40 -37.18
N ARG A 36 -17.21 2.07 -37.07
CA ARG A 36 -17.44 1.40 -35.78
C ARG A 36 -16.28 1.58 -34.80
N THR A 37 -15.05 1.61 -35.30
CA THR A 37 -13.87 1.93 -34.48
C THR A 37 -13.97 3.35 -33.95
N ALA A 38 -14.38 4.32 -34.78
CA ALA A 38 -14.59 5.70 -34.36
C ALA A 38 -15.62 5.80 -33.21
N ASP A 39 -16.76 5.11 -33.33
CA ASP A 39 -17.77 5.04 -32.25
C ASP A 39 -17.24 4.38 -30.98
N THR A 40 -16.35 3.41 -31.12
CA THR A 40 -15.73 2.72 -29.97
C THR A 40 -14.73 3.63 -29.26
N LEU A 41 -13.91 4.36 -30.01
CA LEU A 41 -13.00 5.38 -29.47
C LEU A 41 -13.75 6.44 -28.66
N LEU A 42 -14.90 6.92 -29.15
CA LEU A 42 -15.73 7.88 -28.42
C LEU A 42 -16.29 7.30 -27.11
N ARG A 43 -16.79 6.06 -27.14
CA ARG A 43 -17.32 5.41 -25.95
C ARG A 43 -16.24 5.18 -24.89
N GLU A 44 -15.08 4.68 -25.31
CA GLU A 44 -13.93 4.50 -24.42
C GLU A 44 -13.44 5.83 -23.86
N ALA A 45 -13.38 6.89 -24.69
CA ALA A 45 -13.02 8.21 -24.22
C ALA A 45 -13.96 8.72 -23.12
N HIS A 46 -15.28 8.53 -23.27
CA HIS A 46 -16.23 8.89 -22.21
C HIS A 46 -16.03 8.09 -20.93
N ILE A 47 -15.71 6.81 -21.03
CA ILE A 47 -15.39 5.98 -19.85
C ILE A 47 -14.17 6.57 -19.13
N TYR A 48 -13.10 6.91 -19.86
CA TYR A 48 -11.91 7.51 -19.25
C TYR A 48 -12.14 8.93 -18.71
N GLU A 49 -13.03 9.72 -19.31
CA GLU A 49 -13.47 11.00 -18.73
C GLU A 49 -14.18 10.78 -17.39
N HIS A 50 -15.04 9.75 -17.29
CA HIS A 50 -15.72 9.39 -16.04
C HIS A 50 -14.79 8.80 -14.97
N GLU A 51 -13.69 8.18 -15.37
CA GLU A 51 -12.66 7.63 -14.47
C GLU A 51 -11.58 8.67 -14.08
N ASP A 52 -11.77 9.94 -14.41
CA ASP A 52 -10.78 11.03 -14.20
C ASP A 52 -9.39 10.73 -14.81
N ASN A 53 -9.37 9.92 -15.87
CA ASN A 53 -8.19 9.58 -16.64
C ASN A 53 -8.08 10.47 -17.89
N ASP A 54 -7.87 11.76 -17.65
CA ASP A 54 -7.77 12.80 -18.68
C ASP A 54 -6.75 12.45 -19.79
N GLN A 55 -5.64 11.79 -19.44
CA GLN A 55 -4.57 11.44 -20.39
C GLN A 55 -5.05 10.44 -21.46
N GLN A 56 -5.76 9.39 -21.03
CA GLN A 56 -6.29 8.38 -21.96
C GLN A 56 -7.48 8.92 -22.75
N ALA A 57 -8.36 9.67 -22.08
CA ALA A 57 -9.46 10.36 -22.75
C ALA A 57 -8.94 11.26 -23.89
N TYR A 58 -7.94 12.11 -23.61
CA TYR A 58 -7.34 12.99 -24.61
C TYR A 58 -6.70 12.21 -25.76
N LEU A 59 -6.00 11.10 -25.47
CA LEU A 59 -5.41 10.24 -26.50
C LEU A 59 -6.48 9.72 -27.48
N LEU A 60 -7.56 9.16 -26.95
CA LEU A 60 -8.62 8.56 -27.77
C LEU A 60 -9.41 9.60 -28.55
N LEU A 61 -9.72 10.75 -27.95
CA LEU A 61 -10.39 11.86 -28.64
C LEU A 61 -9.53 12.44 -29.77
N MET A 62 -8.21 12.59 -29.56
CA MET A 62 -7.28 13.02 -30.62
C MET A 62 -7.22 11.98 -31.74
N ARG A 63 -7.21 10.68 -31.42
CA ARG A 63 -7.25 9.61 -32.41
C ARG A 63 -8.56 9.61 -33.20
N TYR A 64 -9.69 9.83 -32.53
CA TYR A 64 -10.98 9.98 -33.19
C TYR A 64 -10.96 11.16 -34.16
N ALA A 65 -10.49 12.33 -33.72
CA ALA A 65 -10.44 13.53 -34.54
C ALA A 65 -9.62 13.31 -35.82
N THR A 66 -8.40 12.79 -35.68
CA THR A 66 -7.49 12.50 -36.80
C THR A 66 -8.04 11.43 -37.75
N LEU A 67 -8.65 10.37 -37.21
CA LEU A 67 -9.34 9.36 -38.02
C LEU A 67 -10.43 9.99 -38.89
N VAL A 68 -11.31 10.80 -38.28
CA VAL A 68 -12.48 11.38 -38.97
C VAL A 68 -12.13 12.50 -39.93
N SER A 69 -11.16 13.35 -39.59
CA SER A 69 -10.77 14.51 -40.42
C SER A 69 -9.85 14.14 -41.58
N GLU A 70 -8.86 13.26 -41.36
CA GLU A 70 -7.80 12.99 -42.34
C GLU A 70 -7.98 11.63 -43.04
N ARG A 71 -8.25 10.57 -42.27
CA ARG A 71 -8.16 9.20 -42.78
C ARG A 71 -9.45 8.71 -43.44
N LEU A 72 -10.61 8.91 -42.81
CA LEU A 72 -11.89 8.46 -43.35
C LEU A 72 -12.23 9.08 -44.72
N PRO A 73 -12.01 10.39 -44.98
CA PRO A 73 -12.26 10.99 -46.29
C PRO A 73 -11.35 10.44 -47.40
N SER A 74 -10.15 9.96 -47.03
CA SER A 74 -9.17 9.39 -47.96
C SER A 74 -9.48 7.95 -48.39
N HIS A 75 -10.51 7.32 -47.80
CA HIS A 75 -10.86 5.92 -48.09
C HIS A 75 -11.57 5.78 -49.45
N PRO A 76 -11.28 4.75 -50.27
CA PRO A 76 -11.88 4.59 -51.61
C PRO A 76 -13.41 4.50 -51.58
N SER A 77 -13.98 3.81 -50.59
CA SER A 77 -15.44 3.69 -50.38
C SER A 77 -16.11 4.90 -49.72
N ALA A 78 -15.40 6.01 -49.48
CA ALA A 78 -15.96 7.21 -48.85
C ALA A 78 -16.98 7.94 -49.75
N ASN A 79 -16.81 7.83 -51.07
CA ASN A 79 -17.70 8.47 -52.05
C ASN A 79 -19.05 7.75 -52.23
N LEU A 80 -19.21 6.54 -51.68
CA LEU A 80 -20.46 5.79 -51.77
C LEU A 80 -21.57 6.47 -50.95
N PRO A 81 -22.82 6.54 -51.46
CA PRO A 81 -23.90 7.28 -50.82
C PRO A 81 -24.29 6.74 -49.44
N GLU A 82 -24.15 5.43 -49.23
CA GLU A 82 -24.41 4.77 -47.94
C GLU A 82 -23.44 5.27 -46.85
N ASN A 83 -22.15 5.33 -47.16
CA ASN A 83 -21.11 5.75 -46.21
C ASN A 83 -21.07 7.26 -46.02
N LYS A 84 -21.40 8.03 -47.07
CA LYS A 84 -21.38 9.50 -47.03
C LYS A 84 -22.29 10.09 -45.95
N LYS A 85 -23.43 9.45 -45.68
CA LYS A 85 -24.34 9.87 -44.60
C LYS A 85 -23.69 9.67 -43.22
N ALA A 86 -23.07 8.51 -42.98
CA ALA A 86 -22.40 8.20 -41.73
C ALA A 86 -21.17 9.12 -41.50
N LEU A 87 -20.35 9.35 -42.53
CA LEU A 87 -19.20 10.25 -42.45
C LEU A 87 -19.63 11.69 -42.10
N ARG A 88 -20.70 12.19 -42.71
CA ARG A 88 -21.24 13.52 -42.39
C ARG A 88 -21.72 13.61 -40.94
N LEU A 89 -22.30 12.55 -40.39
CA LEU A 89 -22.73 12.52 -39.00
C LEU A 89 -21.53 12.61 -38.04
N LEU A 90 -20.47 11.83 -38.30
CA LEU A 90 -19.24 11.88 -37.51
C LEU A 90 -18.56 13.25 -37.59
N GLN A 91 -18.50 13.85 -38.79
CA GLN A 91 -17.94 15.18 -39.00
C GLN A 91 -18.74 16.28 -38.28
N LYS A 92 -20.06 16.16 -38.20
CA LYS A 92 -20.90 17.09 -37.43
C LYS A 92 -20.61 17.04 -35.92
N GLY A 93 -20.19 15.88 -35.41
CA GLY A 93 -19.81 15.71 -34.00
C GLY A 93 -18.40 16.22 -33.67
N LEU A 94 -17.54 16.38 -34.67
CA LEU A 94 -16.15 16.82 -34.50
C LEU A 94 -15.96 18.12 -33.69
N PRO A 95 -16.73 19.22 -33.92
CA PRO A 95 -16.56 20.44 -33.12
C PRO A 95 -16.75 20.22 -31.62
N ALA A 96 -17.76 19.45 -31.21
CA ALA A 96 -17.97 19.14 -29.80
C ALA A 96 -16.83 18.30 -29.18
N ILE A 97 -16.15 17.49 -29.99
CA ILE A 97 -14.96 16.75 -29.54
C ILE A 97 -13.75 17.67 -29.38
N LEU A 98 -13.58 18.65 -30.28
CA LEU A 98 -12.52 19.64 -30.17
C LEU A 98 -12.68 20.51 -28.91
N GLU A 99 -13.91 20.93 -28.58
CA GLU A 99 -14.20 21.65 -27.33
C GLU A 99 -13.78 20.84 -26.09
N ARG A 100 -14.05 19.52 -26.07
CA ARG A 100 -13.61 18.64 -24.97
C ARG A 100 -12.08 18.56 -24.88
N LEU A 101 -11.40 18.44 -26.02
CA LEU A 101 -9.94 18.42 -26.08
C LEU A 101 -9.32 19.71 -25.52
N GLU A 102 -9.93 20.86 -25.80
CA GLU A 102 -9.52 22.16 -25.24
C GLU A 102 -9.66 22.21 -23.72
N VAL A 103 -10.70 21.59 -23.16
CA VAL A 103 -10.90 21.50 -21.70
C VAL A 103 -9.90 20.54 -21.03
N LEU A 104 -9.58 19.41 -21.67
CA LEU A 104 -8.68 18.40 -21.12
C LEU A 104 -7.21 18.85 -21.15
N LYS A 105 -6.80 19.60 -22.17
CA LYS A 105 -5.42 20.06 -22.37
C LYS A 105 -4.80 20.75 -21.13
N PRO A 106 -5.41 21.79 -20.52
CA PRO A 106 -4.83 22.44 -19.34
C PRO A 106 -4.76 21.51 -18.12
N ARG A 107 -5.69 20.56 -17.96
CA ARG A 107 -5.68 19.58 -16.86
C ARG A 107 -4.46 18.66 -16.94
N ILE A 108 -4.17 18.17 -18.14
CA ILE A 108 -3.02 17.30 -18.40
C ILE A 108 -1.71 18.07 -18.21
N SER A 109 -1.61 19.29 -18.75
CA SER A 109 -0.43 20.14 -18.55
C SER A 109 -0.16 20.38 -17.08
N LYS A 110 -1.20 20.76 -16.30
CA LYS A 110 -1.07 20.96 -14.86
C LYS A 110 -0.55 19.71 -14.13
N ARG A 111 -1.11 18.53 -14.42
CA ARG A 111 -0.68 17.25 -13.84
C ARG A 111 0.78 16.91 -14.20
N TYR A 112 1.19 17.21 -15.43
CA TYR A 112 2.58 17.00 -15.87
C TYR A 112 3.54 17.95 -15.15
N ASP A 113 3.22 19.25 -15.08
CA ASP A 113 4.04 20.26 -14.42
C ASP A 113 4.18 19.98 -12.91
N GLU A 114 3.12 19.51 -12.25
CA GLU A 114 3.16 19.09 -10.85
C GLU A 114 4.12 17.93 -10.62
N TRP A 115 4.11 16.95 -11.53
CA TRP A 115 5.02 15.82 -11.50
C TRP A 115 6.47 16.25 -11.75
N GLU A 116 6.71 17.15 -12.70
CA GLU A 116 8.03 17.69 -13.00
C GLU A 116 8.60 18.45 -11.79
N ARG A 117 7.80 19.34 -11.18
CA ARG A 117 8.20 20.04 -9.93
C ARG A 117 8.42 19.09 -8.77
N ALA A 118 7.67 17.99 -8.66
CA ALA A 118 7.90 16.97 -7.63
C ALA A 118 9.22 16.21 -7.88
N LEU A 119 9.54 15.93 -9.14
CA LEU A 119 10.79 15.28 -9.54
C LEU A 119 11.99 16.18 -9.27
N GLU A 120 11.91 17.47 -9.63
CA GLU A 120 12.95 18.46 -9.35
C GLU A 120 13.20 18.63 -7.86
N ARG A 121 12.13 18.75 -7.04
CA ARG A 121 12.26 18.82 -5.58
C ARG A 121 12.97 17.60 -5.02
N ARG A 122 12.61 16.40 -5.49
CA ARG A 122 13.29 15.16 -5.08
C ARG A 122 14.75 15.14 -5.53
N GLY A 123 15.03 15.61 -6.74
CA GLY A 123 16.40 15.75 -7.27
C GLY A 123 17.24 16.71 -6.44
N ALA A 124 16.69 17.88 -6.07
CA ALA A 124 17.35 18.88 -5.25
C ALA A 124 17.64 18.36 -3.83
N LEU A 125 16.70 17.65 -3.20
CA LEU A 125 16.93 17.02 -1.90
C LEU A 125 18.04 15.96 -1.96
N ASN A 126 18.03 15.14 -3.01
CA ASN A 126 19.09 14.15 -3.21
C ASN A 126 20.45 14.81 -3.48
N ALA A 127 20.49 15.88 -4.27
CA ALA A 127 21.71 16.62 -4.55
C ALA A 127 22.26 17.34 -3.31
N ALA A 128 21.39 17.92 -2.47
CA ALA A 128 21.77 18.51 -1.19
C ALA A 128 22.30 17.46 -0.21
N PHE A 129 21.69 16.27 -0.17
CA PHE A 129 22.19 15.16 0.64
C PHE A 129 23.54 14.63 0.15
N GLU A 130 23.72 14.53 -1.17
CA GLU A 130 25.01 14.11 -1.76
C GLU A 130 26.09 15.19 -1.61
N SER A 131 25.74 16.48 -1.65
CA SER A 131 26.69 17.57 -1.39
C SER A 131 27.12 17.57 0.08
N GLU A 132 26.19 17.40 1.03
CA GLU A 132 26.50 17.23 2.46
C GLU A 132 27.40 16.01 2.72
N LYS A 133 27.15 14.89 2.04
CA LYS A 133 28.06 13.73 2.06
C LYS A 133 29.43 14.02 1.44
N SER A 134 29.50 14.87 0.42
CA SER A 134 30.75 15.14 -0.34
C SER A 134 31.78 15.94 0.46
N TRP A 135 31.38 16.65 1.51
CA TRP A 135 32.29 17.33 2.45
C TRP A 135 33.10 16.38 3.34
N LEU A 136 32.79 15.08 3.35
CA LEU A 136 33.55 14.05 4.07
C LEU A 136 34.57 13.38 3.11
N PRO A 137 35.88 13.34 3.44
CA PRO A 137 36.87 12.66 2.62
C PRO A 137 36.51 11.19 2.36
N SER A 138 36.75 10.71 1.14
CA SER A 138 36.33 9.36 0.68
C SER A 138 36.79 8.22 1.60
N ARG A 139 37.98 8.35 2.21
CA ARG A 139 38.49 7.42 3.23
C ARG A 139 37.63 7.39 4.49
N SER A 140 37.25 8.56 4.99
CA SER A 140 36.40 8.74 6.16
C SER A 140 34.99 8.20 5.95
N ARG A 141 34.47 8.25 4.71
CA ARG A 141 33.13 7.73 4.38
C ARG A 141 33.07 6.21 4.45
N MET A 142 34.06 5.53 3.89
CA MET A 142 34.12 4.05 3.91
C MET A 142 34.37 3.54 5.33
N GLU A 143 35.20 4.25 6.10
CA GLU A 143 35.49 3.97 7.50
C GLU A 143 34.28 4.26 8.41
N PHE A 144 33.54 5.34 8.17
CA PHE A 144 32.31 5.67 8.91
C PHE A 144 31.15 4.72 8.58
N ALA A 145 30.97 4.36 7.30
CA ALA A 145 29.97 3.36 6.90
C ALA A 145 30.32 1.95 7.40
N ALA A 146 31.60 1.60 7.49
CA ALA A 146 32.05 0.36 8.13
C ALA A 146 32.00 0.40 9.66
N SER A 147 31.98 1.61 10.26
CA SER A 147 31.81 1.81 11.71
C SER A 147 30.35 1.90 12.12
N ASP A 148 29.42 2.11 11.18
CA ASP A 148 27.99 2.12 11.45
C ASP A 148 27.56 0.71 11.88
N PRO A 149 27.15 0.50 13.15
CA PRO A 149 26.77 -0.81 13.66
C PRO A 149 25.58 -1.43 12.90
N ALA A 150 24.77 -0.62 12.20
CA ALA A 150 23.69 -1.11 11.34
C ALA A 150 24.20 -1.72 10.01
N VAL A 151 25.33 -1.26 9.49
CA VAL A 151 25.92 -1.72 8.21
C VAL A 151 27.00 -2.79 8.45
N ALA A 152 27.78 -2.65 9.52
CA ALA A 152 28.85 -3.57 9.90
C ALA A 152 28.35 -4.92 10.44
N GLY A 153 27.04 -5.06 10.68
CA GLY A 153 26.43 -6.27 11.25
C GLY A 153 26.68 -6.45 12.76
N ASN A 154 27.54 -5.62 13.37
CA ASN A 154 27.77 -5.57 14.81
C ASN A 154 26.75 -4.65 15.51
N ARG A 155 25.49 -5.08 15.57
CA ARG A 155 24.47 -4.42 16.37
C ARG A 155 24.64 -4.77 17.85
N GLN A 156 25.42 -3.98 18.58
CA GLN A 156 25.50 -4.12 20.04
C GLN A 156 24.17 -3.67 20.65
N THR A 157 23.46 -4.58 21.30
CA THR A 157 22.28 -4.25 22.09
C THR A 157 22.74 -3.57 23.37
N LEU A 158 22.38 -2.30 23.56
CA LEU A 158 22.70 -1.56 24.79
C LEU A 158 21.74 -2.01 25.90
N ALA A 159 22.27 -2.54 27.00
CA ALA A 159 21.46 -2.88 28.16
C ALA A 159 20.87 -1.58 28.75
N ALA A 160 19.55 -1.57 28.96
CA ALA A 160 18.83 -0.39 29.45
C ALA A 160 19.24 0.00 30.88
N ASP A 161 19.75 -0.95 31.66
CA ASP A 161 20.17 -0.76 33.04
C ASP A 161 21.46 0.09 33.13
N GLU A 162 22.46 -0.25 32.31
CA GLU A 162 23.74 0.46 32.26
C GLU A 162 23.65 1.85 31.61
N ASN A 163 22.69 2.05 30.71
CA ASN A 163 22.56 3.26 29.89
C ASN A 163 21.19 3.94 30.05
N SER A 164 20.67 3.99 31.29
CA SER A 164 19.34 4.52 31.61
C SER A 164 19.11 5.95 31.12
N GLU A 165 20.08 6.85 31.32
CA GLU A 165 19.98 8.25 30.86
C GLU A 165 19.88 8.37 29.33
N LEU A 166 20.65 7.56 28.61
CA LEU A 166 20.61 7.55 27.14
C LEU A 166 19.29 6.98 26.65
N ALA A 167 18.80 5.90 27.27
CA ALA A 167 17.51 5.32 26.98
C ALA A 167 16.37 6.33 27.20
N VAL A 168 16.42 7.11 28.29
CA VAL A 168 15.46 8.18 28.57
C VAL A 168 15.53 9.28 27.51
N LYS A 169 16.73 9.74 27.13
CA LYS A 169 16.89 10.74 26.06
C LYS A 169 16.35 10.24 24.72
N LEU A 170 16.60 8.99 24.39
CA LEU A 170 16.17 8.36 23.15
C LEU A 170 14.65 8.14 23.13
N ALA A 171 14.09 7.75 24.28
CA ALA A 171 12.64 7.68 24.49
C ALA A 171 11.99 9.06 24.31
N HIS A 172 12.51 10.12 24.92
CA HIS A 172 12.00 11.49 24.72
C HIS A 172 12.10 11.94 23.26
N LYS A 173 13.20 11.62 22.58
CA LYS A 173 13.38 11.93 21.15
C LYS A 173 12.35 11.21 20.29
N GLU A 174 12.08 9.94 20.57
CA GLU A 174 11.09 9.15 19.85
C GLU A 174 9.65 9.61 20.16
N ILE A 175 9.35 9.98 21.41
CA ILE A 175 8.07 10.60 21.80
C ILE A 175 7.85 11.87 20.98
N ARG A 176 8.83 12.78 20.95
CA ARG A 176 8.76 14.02 20.15
C ARG A 176 8.58 13.75 18.66
N ARG A 177 9.28 12.75 18.10
CA ARG A 177 9.14 12.34 16.71
C ARG A 177 7.72 11.86 16.41
N ARG A 178 7.17 11.00 17.27
CA ARG A 178 5.79 10.50 17.15
C ARG A 178 4.77 11.62 17.27
N ASP A 179 4.97 12.54 18.19
CA ASP A 179 4.08 13.69 18.36
C ASP A 179 4.15 14.64 17.15
N ALA A 180 5.32 14.84 16.56
CA ALA A 180 5.46 15.59 15.31
C ALA A 180 4.77 14.88 14.13
N ALA A 181 4.92 13.56 14.01
CA ALA A 181 4.23 12.77 13.00
C ALA A 181 2.70 12.82 13.17
N ARG A 182 2.21 12.66 14.41
CA ARG A 182 0.79 12.82 14.77
C ARG A 182 0.27 14.21 14.41
N LYS A 183 1.01 15.27 14.74
CA LYS A 183 0.65 16.64 14.36
C LYS A 183 0.62 16.86 12.85
N ALA A 184 1.56 16.26 12.10
CA ALA A 184 1.55 16.33 10.64
C ALA A 184 0.34 15.59 10.04
N THR A 185 -0.06 14.45 10.61
CA THR A 185 -1.29 13.73 10.21
C THR A 185 -2.56 14.53 10.56
N ARG A 186 -2.60 15.21 11.72
CA ARG A 186 -3.70 16.13 12.11
C ARG A 186 -3.83 17.32 11.16
N GLN A 187 -2.72 17.90 10.73
CA GLN A 187 -2.73 18.98 9.72
C GLN A 187 -3.20 18.51 8.32
N ALA A 188 -3.21 17.20 8.07
CA ALA A 188 -3.68 16.60 6.81
C ALA A 188 -5.19 16.28 6.79
N GLY A 189 -5.97 16.76 7.78
CA GLY A 189 -7.44 16.80 7.69
C GLY A 189 -8.22 15.73 8.47
N VAL A 190 -7.63 15.09 9.48
CA VAL A 190 -8.36 14.15 10.38
C VAL A 190 -8.87 14.92 11.60
N SER A 191 -10.18 14.85 11.89
CA SER A 191 -10.80 15.56 13.03
C SER A 191 -10.51 14.87 14.37
N GLU A 192 -10.62 15.63 15.46
CA GLU A 192 -10.31 15.20 16.83
C GLU A 192 -11.15 14.00 17.31
N GLU A 193 -12.43 13.94 16.88
CA GLU A 193 -13.39 12.86 17.18
C GLU A 193 -13.02 11.56 16.47
N GLU A 194 -12.67 11.60 15.17
CA GLU A 194 -12.32 10.40 14.40
C GLU A 194 -11.00 9.77 14.91
N GLU A 195 -10.09 10.60 15.42
CA GLU A 195 -8.86 10.15 16.06
C GLU A 195 -9.11 9.61 17.48
N GLN A 196 -10.18 10.03 18.19
CA GLN A 196 -10.59 9.48 19.49
C GLN A 196 -11.32 8.13 19.34
N GLU A 197 -12.17 7.95 18.33
CA GLU A 197 -12.82 6.65 18.03
C GLU A 197 -11.79 5.58 17.64
N ARG A 198 -10.70 5.96 16.98
CA ARG A 198 -9.57 5.04 16.72
C ARG A 198 -8.73 4.74 17.96
N ARG A 199 -8.85 5.55 19.02
CA ARG A 199 -8.14 5.39 20.30
C ARG A 199 -8.92 4.62 21.35
N THR A 200 -10.21 4.33 21.18
CA THR A 200 -11.01 3.54 22.15
C THR A 200 -10.72 2.04 22.12
N ALA A 201 -9.49 1.63 21.80
CA ALA A 201 -8.97 0.33 22.16
C ALA A 201 -8.23 0.45 23.51
N GLY A 202 -9.00 0.49 24.61
CA GLY A 202 -8.51 0.31 25.97
C GLY A 202 -7.79 1.50 26.60
N LEU A 203 -8.57 2.54 26.95
CA LEU A 203 -8.13 3.57 27.89
C LEU A 203 -8.00 2.93 29.28
N TRP A 204 -6.80 2.96 29.84
CA TRP A 204 -6.40 2.29 31.09
C TRP A 204 -7.14 2.73 32.38
N ASP A 205 -8.09 3.65 32.28
CA ASP A 205 -8.92 4.13 33.41
C ASP A 205 -10.21 3.31 33.61
N ASP A 206 -10.58 2.45 32.66
CA ASP A 206 -11.85 1.69 32.68
C ASP A 206 -11.73 0.29 33.34
N TRP A 207 -10.57 -0.03 33.93
CA TRP A 207 -10.34 -1.34 34.55
C TRP A 207 -11.13 -1.55 35.86
N GLU A 208 -11.49 -0.49 36.58
CA GLU A 208 -12.28 -0.57 37.82
C GLU A 208 -13.75 -0.89 37.52
N ALA A 209 -14.33 -0.26 36.48
CA ALA A 209 -15.68 -0.55 36.01
C ALA A 209 -15.78 -1.92 35.32
N ALA A 210 -14.70 -2.38 34.67
CA ALA A 210 -14.65 -3.70 34.04
C ALA A 210 -14.63 -4.86 35.05
N LEU A 211 -14.17 -4.65 36.28
CA LEU A 211 -14.19 -5.67 37.34
C LEU A 211 -15.60 -5.88 37.91
N GLU A 212 -16.36 -4.80 38.14
CA GLU A 212 -17.75 -4.90 38.62
C GLU A 212 -18.68 -5.58 37.60
N LYS A 213 -18.41 -5.44 36.30
CA LYS A 213 -19.17 -6.11 35.24
C LYS A 213 -18.82 -7.60 35.09
N LYS A 214 -17.63 -8.01 35.55
CA LYS A 214 -17.05 -9.35 35.33
C LYS A 214 -17.78 -10.45 36.10
N ASP A 215 -18.34 -10.14 37.27
CA ASP A 215 -19.07 -11.12 38.08
C ASP A 215 -20.38 -11.61 37.42
N SER A 216 -20.92 -10.83 36.49
CA SER A 216 -22.13 -11.20 35.72
C SER A 216 -21.84 -11.84 34.35
N ALA A 217 -20.66 -11.60 33.78
CA ALA A 217 -20.29 -12.03 32.43
C ALA A 217 -19.54 -13.38 32.40
N ILE A 218 -18.86 -13.77 33.49
CA ILE A 218 -18.09 -15.03 33.56
C ILE A 218 -18.97 -16.27 33.32
N LEU A 219 -20.27 -16.23 33.65
CA LEU A 219 -21.18 -17.36 33.41
C LEU A 219 -21.65 -17.51 31.96
N GLN A 220 -21.61 -16.45 31.13
CA GLN A 220 -22.03 -16.52 29.72
C GLN A 220 -20.86 -16.82 28.78
N ASP A 221 -19.66 -16.32 29.09
CA ASP A 221 -18.49 -16.41 28.22
C ASP A 221 -17.83 -17.82 28.24
N GLU A 222 -17.91 -18.54 29.37
CA GLU A 222 -17.43 -19.94 29.46
C GLU A 222 -18.23 -20.91 28.57
N ASP A 223 -19.55 -20.72 28.46
CA ASP A 223 -20.43 -21.58 27.67
C ASP A 223 -20.23 -21.35 26.16
N GLU A 224 -20.01 -20.11 25.73
CA GLU A 224 -19.68 -19.80 24.34
C GLU A 224 -18.30 -20.30 23.93
N MET A 225 -17.30 -20.15 24.80
CA MET A 225 -15.95 -20.61 24.52
C MET A 225 -15.85 -22.15 24.48
N ARG A 226 -16.60 -22.85 25.35
CA ARG A 226 -16.77 -24.32 25.29
C ARG A 226 -17.44 -24.76 23.99
N ARG A 227 -18.52 -24.08 23.58
CA ARG A 227 -19.26 -24.41 22.35
C ARG A 227 -18.42 -24.19 21.10
N ASN A 228 -17.59 -23.15 21.08
CA ASN A 228 -16.67 -22.87 19.96
C ASN A 228 -15.52 -23.89 19.88
N MET A 229 -14.96 -24.30 21.03
CA MET A 229 -13.94 -25.36 21.06
C MET A 229 -14.49 -26.74 20.61
N GLU A 230 -15.73 -27.07 20.97
CA GLU A 230 -16.39 -28.29 20.47
C GLU A 230 -16.67 -28.24 18.97
N ALA A 231 -17.02 -27.06 18.43
CA ALA A 231 -17.22 -26.85 16.99
C ALA A 231 -15.93 -27.03 16.19
N SER A 232 -14.80 -26.49 16.67
CA SER A 232 -13.49 -26.70 16.03
C SER A 232 -13.02 -28.15 16.11
N LYS A 233 -13.34 -28.87 17.20
CA LYS A 233 -13.00 -30.30 17.33
C LYS A 233 -13.77 -31.17 16.33
N ARG A 234 -15.06 -30.88 16.10
CA ARG A 234 -15.88 -31.57 15.08
C ARG A 234 -15.38 -31.34 13.64
N GLN A 235 -14.74 -30.21 13.36
CA GLN A 235 -14.15 -29.95 12.05
C GLN A 235 -12.84 -30.70 11.81
N MET A 236 -12.13 -31.10 12.87
CA MET A 236 -10.85 -31.82 12.75
C MET A 236 -11.00 -33.36 12.81
N ASP A 237 -12.02 -33.89 13.50
CA ASP A 237 -12.27 -35.34 13.60
C ASP A 237 -13.01 -35.96 12.40
N GLY A 238 -13.19 -35.21 11.30
CA GLY A 238 -13.79 -35.68 10.05
C GLY A 238 -12.84 -36.62 9.29
N THR A 239 -12.84 -37.90 9.67
CA THR A 239 -12.04 -38.96 9.05
C THR A 239 -12.41 -39.18 7.58
N HIS A 240 -11.35 -39.29 6.79
CA HIS A 240 -11.31 -39.51 5.35
C HIS A 240 -12.12 -40.76 4.94
N ASN A 241 -13.27 -40.59 4.28
CA ASN A 241 -13.93 -41.68 3.56
C ASN A 241 -13.81 -41.42 2.05
N VAL A 242 -12.93 -42.19 1.42
CA VAL A 242 -12.83 -42.36 -0.04
C VAL A 242 -13.84 -43.43 -0.45
N VAL A 243 -14.63 -43.20 -1.51
CA VAL A 243 -15.07 -44.17 -2.54
C VAL A 243 -15.94 -43.41 -3.59
N PRO A 244 -15.99 -43.87 -4.86
CA PRO A 244 -15.79 -42.99 -6.01
C PRO A 244 -16.98 -42.83 -6.97
N ASP A 245 -16.76 -41.92 -7.93
CA ASP A 245 -17.27 -41.90 -9.30
C ASP A 245 -18.65 -41.26 -9.56
N GLY A 246 -18.72 -40.45 -10.64
CA GLY A 246 -19.99 -39.92 -11.13
C GLY A 246 -20.03 -38.48 -11.64
N ALA A 247 -19.23 -38.16 -12.67
CA ALA A 247 -19.58 -37.26 -13.77
C ALA A 247 -19.81 -35.73 -13.52
N ARG A 248 -18.92 -34.89 -14.07
CA ARG A 248 -19.11 -34.14 -15.35
C ARG A 248 -18.00 -33.07 -15.54
N LYS A 249 -17.74 -32.77 -16.81
CA LYS A 249 -16.52 -32.20 -17.39
C LYS A 249 -16.54 -30.67 -17.54
N ARG A 250 -15.30 -30.14 -17.73
CA ARG A 250 -14.84 -28.90 -18.41
C ARG A 250 -14.91 -27.59 -17.61
N SER A 251 -13.98 -26.64 -17.70
CA SER A 251 -12.52 -26.55 -17.97
C SER A 251 -12.25 -25.07 -18.26
N THR A 252 -11.35 -24.40 -17.54
CA THR A 252 -10.57 -23.27 -18.07
C THR A 252 -9.22 -23.19 -17.35
N LYS A 253 -8.14 -23.28 -18.14
CA LYS A 253 -6.73 -23.23 -17.74
C LYS A 253 -6.27 -21.80 -17.42
N PRO A 254 -5.27 -21.61 -16.55
CA PRO A 254 -4.50 -20.35 -16.43
C PRO A 254 -3.35 -20.27 -17.47
N PRO A 255 -2.83 -19.06 -17.78
CA PRO A 255 -1.94 -18.83 -18.92
C PRO A 255 -0.46 -19.17 -18.66
N SER A 256 0.22 -19.56 -19.75
CA SER A 256 1.63 -19.93 -19.83
C SER A 256 2.56 -18.71 -19.98
N ARG A 257 3.67 -18.70 -19.24
CA ARG A 257 4.81 -17.76 -19.35
C ARG A 257 5.78 -18.23 -20.47
N PRO A 258 6.55 -17.34 -21.13
CA PRO A 258 7.43 -17.74 -22.23
C PRO A 258 8.70 -18.47 -21.75
N PRO A 259 9.33 -19.31 -22.59
CA PRO A 259 10.53 -20.06 -22.23
C PRO A 259 11.76 -19.15 -22.26
N ARG A 260 12.54 -19.18 -21.17
CA ARG A 260 13.88 -18.60 -21.12
C ARG A 260 14.88 -19.70 -21.49
N SER A 261 15.81 -19.34 -22.38
CA SER A 261 16.85 -20.19 -22.94
C SER A 261 17.69 -20.91 -21.87
N GLU A 262 17.99 -22.17 -22.17
CA GLU A 262 18.87 -23.08 -21.43
C GLU A 262 20.26 -22.48 -21.24
N GLN A 263 20.68 -22.33 -19.99
CA GLN A 263 22.09 -22.32 -19.64
C GLN A 263 22.24 -22.95 -18.25
N GLN A 264 22.78 -24.17 -18.28
CA GLN A 264 23.51 -24.89 -17.23
C GLN A 264 22.89 -24.90 -15.82
N ARG A 265 22.27 -26.04 -15.51
CA ARG A 265 22.13 -26.56 -14.16
C ARG A 265 23.51 -26.58 -13.49
N ASN A 266 23.70 -25.75 -12.45
CA ASN A 266 24.66 -26.01 -11.39
C ASN A 266 23.97 -25.81 -10.04
N GLY A 267 24.18 -26.76 -9.14
CA GLY A 267 23.35 -26.99 -7.97
C GLY A 267 23.44 -25.94 -6.85
N HIS A 268 22.42 -26.02 -5.98
CA HIS A 268 22.34 -25.51 -4.61
C HIS A 268 22.40 -23.98 -4.41
N SER A 269 21.24 -23.33 -4.42
CA SER A 269 21.03 -22.05 -3.71
C SER A 269 19.99 -22.24 -2.61
N GLU A 270 20.45 -22.77 -1.48
CA GLU A 270 19.67 -22.83 -0.25
C GLU A 270 19.78 -21.44 0.40
N TYR A 271 18.66 -20.70 0.44
CA TYR A 271 18.60 -19.42 1.14
C TYR A 271 18.83 -19.66 2.64
N ARG A 272 20.02 -19.30 3.12
CA ARG A 272 20.42 -19.47 4.52
C ARG A 272 19.99 -18.26 5.33
N TYR A 273 18.88 -18.38 6.04
CA TYR A 273 18.49 -17.37 7.02
C TYR A 273 19.49 -17.35 8.19
N PRO A 274 19.93 -16.16 8.65
CA PRO A 274 20.73 -16.07 9.85
C PRO A 274 19.91 -16.61 11.03
N SER A 275 20.43 -17.63 11.70
CA SER A 275 19.80 -18.20 12.89
C SER A 275 19.79 -17.16 14.01
N ILE A 276 18.61 -16.69 14.40
CA ILE A 276 18.44 -15.78 15.51
C ILE A 276 18.33 -16.62 16.79
N SER A 277 19.22 -16.40 17.75
CA SER A 277 19.17 -17.03 19.07
C SER A 277 17.85 -16.66 19.76
N LYS A 278 17.09 -17.66 20.24
CA LYS A 278 15.89 -17.40 21.06
C LYS A 278 16.33 -16.71 22.36
N SER A 279 15.75 -15.54 22.66
CA SER A 279 16.00 -14.83 23.91
C SER A 279 15.59 -15.70 25.10
N ARG A 280 16.48 -15.89 26.07
CA ARG A 280 16.15 -16.58 27.34
C ARG A 280 15.30 -15.63 28.19
N PRO A 281 14.18 -16.09 28.77
CA PRO A 281 13.44 -15.30 29.74
C PRO A 281 14.31 -15.06 30.97
N VAL A 282 14.21 -13.85 31.53
CA VAL A 282 14.87 -13.46 32.77
C VAL A 282 14.30 -14.31 33.90
N GLY A 283 15.12 -15.19 34.48
CA GLY A 283 14.79 -15.91 35.70
C GLY A 283 15.12 -15.03 36.90
N TYR A 284 14.15 -14.78 37.77
CA TYR A 284 14.42 -14.26 39.11
C TYR A 284 15.00 -15.40 39.94
N SER A 285 16.22 -15.22 40.45
CA SER A 285 16.85 -16.16 41.37
C SER A 285 16.21 -16.02 42.75
N GLU A 286 15.40 -16.99 43.13
CA GLU A 286 14.93 -17.20 44.49
C GLU A 286 15.72 -18.39 45.02
N ASP A 287 16.82 -18.14 45.71
CA ASP A 287 17.47 -19.19 46.50
C ASP A 287 18.09 -18.61 47.77
N GLY A 288 17.42 -18.93 48.87
CA GLY A 288 17.81 -18.66 50.23
C GLY A 288 17.15 -19.69 51.14
N SER A 289 17.99 -20.57 51.68
CA SER A 289 17.82 -21.41 52.89
C SER A 289 16.96 -22.69 52.85
N THR A 290 17.69 -23.82 52.86
CA THR A 290 17.70 -24.89 53.87
C THR A 290 16.53 -25.03 54.87
N GLU A 291 16.05 -26.28 54.91
CA GLU A 291 15.58 -27.06 56.07
C GLU A 291 14.22 -26.75 56.75
N SER A 292 13.40 -27.79 56.70
CA SER A 292 12.12 -27.99 57.36
C SER A 292 12.21 -27.89 58.89
N ARG A 293 11.50 -26.92 59.49
CA ARG A 293 10.93 -27.05 60.84
C ARG A 293 9.55 -26.41 60.92
N HIS A 294 8.54 -27.24 61.17
CA HIS A 294 7.20 -26.80 61.52
C HIS A 294 7.20 -26.07 62.87
N ARG A 295 6.76 -24.81 62.92
CA ARG A 295 6.04 -24.24 64.07
C ARG A 295 5.18 -23.04 63.63
N SER A 296 3.91 -23.14 63.96
CA SER A 296 2.80 -22.21 63.78
C SER A 296 3.07 -20.78 64.29
N ILE A 297 2.51 -19.75 63.62
CA ILE A 297 1.84 -18.52 64.16
C ILE A 297 1.46 -17.55 62.99
N SER A 298 0.32 -16.87 63.16
CA SER A 298 -0.41 -15.95 62.26
C SER A 298 0.36 -14.80 61.56
N PRO A 299 -0.22 -14.18 60.50
CA PRO A 299 0.45 -13.23 59.61
C PRO A 299 0.41 -11.80 60.16
N ASN A 300 1.53 -11.08 60.10
CA ASN A 300 1.59 -9.66 60.45
C ASN A 300 2.38 -8.85 59.41
N GLY A 301 1.67 -7.89 58.78
CA GLY A 301 2.13 -6.56 58.36
C GLY A 301 3.32 -6.40 57.39
N TYR A 302 3.03 -6.20 56.11
CA TYR A 302 3.91 -5.43 55.21
C TYR A 302 3.64 -3.93 55.39
N HIS A 303 4.69 -3.15 55.66
CA HIS A 303 4.63 -1.69 55.68
C HIS A 303 4.64 -1.12 54.25
N LEU A 304 3.56 -0.44 53.86
CA LEU A 304 3.50 0.41 52.65
C LEU A 304 3.97 1.84 52.98
N PRO A 305 4.67 2.53 52.07
CA PRO A 305 5.05 3.93 52.27
C PRO A 305 3.82 4.87 52.27
N PRO A 306 3.87 6.00 52.99
CA PRO A 306 2.72 6.89 53.15
C PRO A 306 2.38 7.64 51.87
N LYS A 307 1.08 7.77 51.59
CA LYS A 307 0.53 8.57 50.48
C LYS A 307 0.72 10.08 50.77
N PRO A 308 0.99 10.90 49.73
CA PRO A 308 1.10 12.35 49.88
C PRO A 308 -0.25 13.00 50.26
N PRO A 309 -0.22 14.14 50.96
CA PRO A 309 -1.42 14.82 51.43
C PRO A 309 -2.22 15.43 50.27
N LYS A 310 -3.55 15.34 50.36
CA LYS A 310 -4.48 15.99 49.44
C LYS A 310 -4.60 17.47 49.80
N GLU A 311 -4.37 18.35 48.82
CA GLU A 311 -4.74 19.76 48.91
C GLU A 311 -6.26 19.89 49.08
N ARG A 312 -6.69 20.74 50.01
CA ARG A 312 -8.09 21.15 50.15
C ARG A 312 -8.20 22.62 49.76
N VAL A 313 -9.09 22.87 48.80
CA VAL A 313 -9.76 24.15 48.55
C VAL A 313 -10.72 24.45 49.71
#